data_AF-A0A087SZU9-F1
#
_entry.id   AF-A0A087SZU9-F1
#
_cell.length_a   1.000
_cell.length_b   1.000
_cell.length_c   1.000
_cell.angle_alpha   90.00
_cell.angle_beta   90.00
_cell.angle_gamma   90.00
#
_symmetry.space_group_name_H-M   'P 1'
#
loop_
_entity.id
_entity.type
_entity.pdbx_description
1 polymer ?
#
loop_
_entity_poly.entity_id
_entity_poly.type
_entity_poly.pdbx_seq_one_letter_code
_entity_poly.pdbx_strand_id
1 'polypeptide(L)'
;MQPRNLADEGFFVGKKPSVPKRNINKLENRLLTQKELQWFGEDGCVKMAPDPVCKSPARLVIEEGTDTFPAVEYVKASLNSDKWKLNVKNDKEYQLDLDISSISFLHHPLFSSEHIIESRLIQMCEKYSCNEKLDLVNTLKQKLKALRSAATNLKQSMERGMEETAINNERLARLKQYQNDIR
;
A
#
# COMPACT_ATOMS: atom_id res chain seq x y z
N MET A 1 39.02 1.26 -33.06
CA MET A 1 38.09 1.92 -33.98
C MET A 1 37.98 3.38 -33.58
N GLN A 2 37.97 4.31 -34.52
CA GLN A 2 37.72 5.71 -34.21
C GLN A 2 36.21 5.92 -33.95
N PRO A 3 35.83 6.76 -32.97
CA PRO A 3 34.42 7.05 -32.73
C PRO A 3 33.83 7.78 -33.94
N ARG A 4 32.66 7.33 -34.38
CA ARG A 4 31.91 7.90 -35.50
C ARG A 4 30.91 8.91 -34.95
N ASN A 5 31.00 10.16 -35.38
CA ASN A 5 30.12 11.22 -34.90
C ASN A 5 29.01 11.50 -35.93
N LEU A 6 27.81 10.99 -35.64
CA LEU A 6 26.64 11.12 -36.52
C LEU A 6 26.23 12.58 -36.77
N ALA A 7 26.49 13.48 -35.82
CA ALA A 7 26.18 14.91 -35.99
C ALA A 7 27.05 15.57 -37.07
N ASP A 8 28.32 15.18 -37.15
CA ASP A 8 29.27 15.70 -38.15
C ASP A 8 28.95 15.15 -39.56
N GLU A 9 28.24 14.02 -39.63
CA GLU A 9 27.75 13.40 -40.86
C GLU A 9 26.37 13.90 -41.30
N GLY A 10 25.79 14.88 -40.59
CA GLY A 10 24.50 15.49 -40.94
C GLY A 10 23.27 14.75 -40.42
N PHE A 11 23.43 13.72 -39.57
CA PHE A 11 22.30 13.08 -38.91
C PHE A 11 21.82 13.89 -37.71
N PHE A 12 20.50 13.91 -37.49
CA PHE A 12 19.93 14.54 -36.32
C PHE A 12 20.24 13.72 -35.06
N VAL A 13 20.95 14.34 -34.10
CA VAL A 13 21.22 13.78 -32.78
C VAL A 13 20.49 14.61 -31.73
N GLY A 14 19.56 13.99 -30.99
CA GLY A 14 18.83 14.67 -29.92
C GLY A 14 19.76 15.19 -28.82
N LYS A 15 19.42 16.34 -28.22
CA LYS A 15 20.20 16.91 -27.10
C LYS A 15 20.13 15.97 -25.89
N LYS A 16 21.28 15.41 -25.51
CA LYS A 16 21.43 14.60 -24.29
C LYS A 16 21.15 15.48 -23.05
N PRO A 17 20.47 14.96 -22.02
CA PRO A 17 20.20 15.73 -20.80
C PRO A 17 21.51 16.09 -20.08
N SER A 18 21.52 17.25 -19.41
CA SER A 18 22.70 17.71 -18.66
C SER A 18 22.88 16.89 -17.38
N VAL A 19 23.80 15.94 -17.41
CA VAL A 19 24.16 15.09 -16.25
C VAL A 19 25.57 15.45 -15.76
N PRO A 20 25.82 15.54 -14.44
CA PRO A 20 27.16 15.77 -13.92
C PRO A 20 28.16 14.71 -14.39
N LYS A 21 29.33 15.14 -14.87
CA LYS A 21 30.39 14.25 -15.39
C LYS A 21 30.79 13.13 -14.41
N ARG A 22 30.76 13.42 -13.09
CA ARG A 22 31.02 12.42 -12.05
C ARG A 22 30.09 11.21 -12.13
N ASN A 23 28.81 11.42 -12.46
CA ASN A 23 27.82 10.36 -12.55
C ASN A 23 27.99 9.55 -13.83
N ILE A 24 28.31 10.23 -14.94
CA ILE A 24 28.63 9.60 -16.23
C ILE A 24 29.85 8.68 -16.06
N ASN A 25 30.95 9.19 -15.49
CA ASN A 25 32.16 8.40 -15.28
C ASN A 25 31.93 7.17 -14.38
N LYS A 26 31.09 7.30 -13.34
CA LYS A 26 30.72 6.17 -12.47
C LYS A 26 29.96 5.10 -13.26
N LEU A 27 29.01 5.52 -14.10
CA LEU A 27 28.24 4.62 -14.94
C LEU A 27 29.12 3.94 -15.99
N GLU A 28 29.97 4.70 -16.68
CA GLU A 28 30.94 4.20 -17.65
C GLU A 28 31.86 3.16 -17.03
N ASN A 29 32.47 3.45 -15.89
CA ASN A 29 33.35 2.52 -15.20
C ASN A 29 32.62 1.23 -14.81
N ARG A 30 31.36 1.32 -14.37
CA ARG A 30 30.55 0.14 -14.05
C ARG A 30 30.30 -0.71 -15.30
N LEU A 31 29.87 -0.08 -16.41
CA LEU A 31 29.59 -0.76 -17.67
C LEU A 31 30.84 -1.41 -18.27
N LEU A 32 31.98 -0.72 -18.21
CA LEU A 32 33.28 -1.27 -18.63
C LEU A 32 33.70 -2.46 -17.76
N THR A 33 33.51 -2.37 -16.44
CA THR A 33 33.82 -3.47 -15.52
C THR A 33 32.97 -4.71 -15.81
N GLN A 34 31.69 -4.50 -16.16
CA GLN A 34 30.75 -5.57 -16.51
C GLN A 34 30.88 -6.05 -17.97
N LYS A 35 31.77 -5.44 -18.77
CA LYS A 35 31.95 -5.70 -20.21
C LYS A 35 30.67 -5.49 -21.04
N GLU A 36 29.77 -4.62 -20.58
CA GLU A 36 28.50 -4.33 -21.24
C GLU A 36 28.66 -3.23 -22.30
N LEU A 37 29.34 -3.56 -23.41
CA LEU A 37 29.66 -2.60 -24.47
C LEU A 37 28.44 -2.15 -25.30
N GLN A 38 27.32 -2.88 -25.24
CA GLN A 38 26.09 -2.55 -25.97
C GLN A 38 25.47 -1.20 -25.57
N TRP A 39 25.83 -0.68 -24.39
CA TRP A 39 25.38 0.61 -23.88
C TRP A 39 26.22 1.80 -24.35
N PHE A 40 27.27 1.57 -25.12
CA PHE A 40 28.06 2.63 -25.75
C PHE A 40 27.58 2.85 -27.19
N GLY A 41 27.48 4.11 -27.59
CA GLY A 41 27.15 4.51 -28.95
C GLY A 41 28.35 4.40 -29.88
N GLU A 42 28.11 4.67 -31.16
CA GLU A 42 29.18 4.75 -32.18
C GLU A 42 30.14 5.93 -31.91
N ASP A 43 29.66 6.93 -31.15
CA ASP A 43 30.42 8.07 -30.65
C ASP A 43 31.35 7.72 -29.47
N GLY A 44 31.31 6.46 -28.99
CA GLY A 44 32.07 6.00 -27.83
C GLY A 44 31.53 6.52 -26.49
N CYS A 45 30.40 7.22 -26.48
CA CYS A 45 29.75 7.71 -25.27
C CYS A 45 28.63 6.75 -24.81
N VAL A 46 28.22 6.84 -23.55
CA VAL A 46 27.04 6.08 -23.07
C VAL A 46 25.79 6.53 -23.83
N LYS A 47 25.00 5.57 -24.32
CA LYS A 47 23.70 5.78 -24.95
C LYS A 47 22.76 6.42 -23.94
N MET A 48 22.23 7.58 -24.27
CA MET A 48 21.28 8.32 -23.44
C MET A 48 20.09 8.71 -24.30
N ALA A 49 18.88 8.48 -23.80
CA ALA A 49 17.69 9.00 -24.44
C ALA A 49 17.69 10.54 -24.39
N PRO A 50 17.20 11.24 -25.43
CA PRO A 50 16.89 12.66 -25.36
C PRO A 50 15.83 12.90 -24.27
N ASP A 51 15.92 14.04 -23.58
CA ASP A 51 15.03 14.53 -22.51
C ASP A 51 14.13 13.45 -21.82
N PRO A 52 14.49 12.95 -20.63
CA PRO A 52 13.69 11.94 -19.94
C PRO A 52 12.35 12.49 -19.45
N VAL A 53 12.14 13.81 -19.49
CA VAL A 53 10.92 14.47 -19.03
C VAL A 53 9.98 14.62 -20.22
N CYS A 54 8.97 13.76 -20.28
CA CYS A 54 7.86 13.95 -21.21
C CYS A 54 7.11 15.24 -20.83
N LYS A 55 7.28 16.31 -21.62
CA LYS A 55 6.59 17.60 -21.38
C LYS A 55 5.09 17.52 -21.61
N SER A 56 4.66 16.56 -22.42
CA SER A 56 3.26 16.16 -22.52
C SER A 56 2.95 15.15 -21.42
N PRO A 57 1.80 15.24 -20.73
CA PRO A 57 1.36 14.15 -19.89
C PRO A 57 1.35 12.87 -20.73
N ALA A 58 2.00 11.81 -20.25
CA ALA A 58 1.96 10.47 -20.86
C ALA A 58 0.58 9.81 -20.66
N ARG A 59 -0.50 10.60 -20.70
CA ARG A 59 -1.81 10.07 -21.04
C ARG A 59 -1.70 9.75 -22.52
N LEU A 60 -1.47 8.47 -22.82
CA LEU A 60 -1.89 7.94 -24.11
C LEU A 60 -3.33 8.41 -24.27
N VAL A 61 -3.60 9.21 -25.31
CA VAL A 61 -4.95 9.43 -25.77
C VAL A 61 -5.40 8.05 -26.19
N ILE A 62 -6.14 7.37 -25.30
CA ILE A 62 -6.85 6.17 -25.66
C ILE A 62 -7.87 6.70 -26.66
N GLU A 63 -7.63 6.50 -27.96
CA GLU A 63 -8.70 6.66 -28.94
C GLU A 63 -9.84 5.75 -28.47
N GLU A 64 -10.98 6.34 -28.12
CA GLU A 64 -12.19 5.63 -27.66
C GLU A 64 -12.82 4.75 -28.77
N GLY A 65 -12.01 4.15 -29.64
CA GLY A 65 -12.42 3.42 -30.84
C GLY A 65 -11.64 2.15 -31.14
N THR A 66 -10.64 1.78 -30.34
CA THR A 66 -9.99 0.46 -30.48
C THR A 66 -9.89 -0.22 -29.13
N ASP A 67 -10.87 -1.09 -28.85
CA ASP A 67 -10.81 -2.16 -27.84
C ASP A 67 -9.72 -3.20 -28.17
N THR A 68 -8.50 -2.75 -28.44
CA THR A 68 -7.36 -3.66 -28.58
C THR A 68 -6.70 -3.78 -27.22
N PHE A 69 -7.45 -4.28 -26.24
CA PHE A 69 -6.82 -4.95 -25.12
C PHE A 69 -6.02 -6.12 -25.74
N PRO A 70 -4.73 -6.29 -25.39
CA PRO A 70 -4.00 -7.47 -25.83
C PRO A 70 -4.82 -8.70 -25.43
N ALA A 71 -4.98 -9.65 -26.37
CA ALA A 71 -5.74 -10.86 -26.12
C ALA A 71 -5.26 -11.50 -24.81
N VAL A 72 -6.11 -11.46 -23.79
CA VAL A 72 -5.77 -11.95 -22.47
C VAL A 72 -5.78 -13.46 -22.55
N GLU A 73 -4.60 -14.07 -22.66
CA GLU A 73 -4.46 -15.50 -22.56
C GLU A 73 -4.44 -15.90 -21.09
N TYR A 74 -5.34 -16.81 -20.71
CA TYR A 74 -5.33 -17.39 -19.39
C TYR A 74 -4.07 -18.23 -19.21
N VAL A 75 -3.16 -17.78 -18.36
CA VAL A 75 -2.01 -18.56 -17.92
C VAL A 75 -2.29 -19.09 -16.53
N LYS A 76 -2.29 -20.42 -16.38
CA LYS A 76 -2.38 -21.07 -15.06
C LYS A 76 -1.19 -20.59 -14.22
N ALA A 77 -1.48 -20.10 -13.01
CA ALA A 77 -0.45 -19.62 -12.09
C ALA A 77 0.63 -20.71 -11.89
N SER A 78 1.82 -20.47 -12.43
CA SER A 78 2.93 -21.39 -12.31
C SER A 78 3.61 -21.16 -10.98
N LEU A 79 3.67 -22.23 -10.22
CA LEU A 79 4.30 -22.23 -8.94
C LEU A 79 5.82 -22.12 -9.08
N ASN A 80 6.40 -21.00 -8.65
CA ASN A 80 7.85 -20.92 -8.45
C ASN A 80 8.20 -21.76 -7.21
N SER A 81 8.33 -23.07 -7.42
CA SER A 81 8.50 -24.14 -6.41
C SER A 81 9.58 -23.85 -5.37
N ASP A 82 10.56 -23.00 -5.69
CA ASP A 82 11.75 -22.86 -4.86
C ASP A 82 11.61 -21.85 -3.71
N LYS A 83 10.55 -21.03 -3.68
CA LYS A 83 10.47 -19.90 -2.72
C LYS A 83 9.46 -20.04 -1.58
N TRP A 84 8.51 -20.97 -1.65
CA TRP A 84 7.37 -20.99 -0.72
C TRP A 84 7.08 -22.37 -0.12
N LYS A 85 7.98 -23.34 -0.24
CA LYS A 85 7.84 -24.62 0.48
C LYS A 85 7.86 -24.34 1.98
N LEU A 86 6.71 -24.49 2.62
CA LEU A 86 6.61 -24.56 4.07
C LEU A 86 7.39 -25.79 4.50
N ASN A 87 8.59 -25.59 5.07
CA ASN A 87 9.47 -26.66 5.56
C ASN A 87 8.81 -27.35 6.77
N VAL A 88 7.79 -28.16 6.52
CA VAL A 88 7.24 -29.08 7.50
C VAL A 88 8.04 -30.36 7.37
N LYS A 89 8.72 -30.77 8.46
CA LYS A 89 9.60 -31.95 8.54
C LYS A 89 8.93 -33.31 8.28
N ASN A 90 7.70 -33.33 7.78
CA ASN A 90 6.98 -34.54 7.41
C ASN A 90 6.71 -34.50 5.91
N ASP A 91 6.92 -35.65 5.27
CA ASP A 91 6.74 -35.98 3.85
C ASP A 91 5.27 -35.89 3.37
N LYS A 92 4.46 -35.04 4.01
CA LYS A 92 3.04 -34.84 3.74
C LYS A 92 2.88 -33.52 2.99
N GLU A 93 2.47 -33.63 1.74
CA GLU A 93 2.02 -32.48 0.95
C GLU A 93 0.68 -31.99 1.49
N TYR A 94 0.63 -30.75 1.93
CA TYR A 94 -0.61 -30.07 2.32
C TYR A 94 -1.04 -29.19 1.16
N GLN A 95 -2.23 -29.46 0.63
CA GLN A 95 -2.87 -28.62 -0.39
C GLN A 95 -3.79 -27.61 0.31
N LEU A 96 -3.66 -26.34 -0.06
CA LEU A 96 -4.56 -25.27 0.37
C LEU A 96 -5.39 -24.84 -0.83
N ASP A 97 -6.68 -25.13 -0.79
CA ASP A 97 -7.63 -24.63 -1.80
C ASP A 97 -8.18 -23.29 -1.34
N LEU A 98 -7.94 -22.25 -2.14
CA LEU A 98 -8.44 -20.89 -1.90
C LEU A 98 -9.50 -20.56 -2.94
N ASP A 99 -10.71 -20.27 -2.48
CA ASP A 99 -11.76 -19.69 -3.32
C ASP A 99 -11.80 -18.17 -3.06
N ILE A 100 -11.33 -17.40 -4.03
CA ILE A 100 -11.26 -15.93 -3.95
C ILE A 100 -12.34 -15.37 -4.86
N SER A 101 -13.41 -14.84 -4.25
CA SER A 101 -14.54 -14.28 -5.00
C SER A 101 -14.24 -12.92 -5.64
N SER A 102 -13.41 -12.08 -5.00
CA SER A 102 -13.00 -10.79 -5.55
C SER A 102 -11.68 -10.30 -4.92
N ILE A 103 -10.94 -9.51 -5.69
CA ILE A 103 -9.74 -8.80 -5.24
C ILE A 103 -9.95 -7.32 -5.55
N SER A 104 -9.77 -6.46 -4.55
CA SER A 104 -9.81 -5.01 -4.71
C SER A 104 -8.51 -4.39 -4.21
N PHE A 105 -8.07 -3.32 -4.88
CA PHE A 105 -6.86 -2.60 -4.53
C PHE A 105 -7.22 -1.27 -3.88
N LEU A 106 -6.62 -1.00 -2.72
CA LEU A 106 -6.73 0.31 -2.05
C LEU A 106 -5.77 1.34 -2.64
N HIS A 107 -4.65 0.85 -3.13
CA HIS A 107 -3.60 1.66 -3.74
C HIS A 107 -2.88 0.82 -4.78
N HIS A 108 -2.68 1.39 -5.97
CA HIS A 108 -1.92 0.77 -7.04
C HIS A 108 -1.01 1.84 -7.68
N PRO A 109 0.24 1.52 -8.07
CA PRO A 109 1.16 2.50 -8.67
C PRO A 109 0.64 3.20 -9.93
N LEU A 110 -0.32 2.60 -10.63
CA LEU A 110 -0.98 3.18 -11.81
C LEU A 110 -2.28 3.95 -11.48
N PHE A 111 -2.69 4.04 -10.22
CA PHE A 111 -3.89 4.78 -9.83
C PHE A 111 -3.63 6.29 -9.85
N SER A 112 -4.58 7.03 -10.41
CA SER A 112 -4.62 8.48 -10.25
C SER A 112 -5.03 8.85 -8.82
N SER A 113 -4.84 10.12 -8.44
CA SER A 113 -5.31 10.64 -7.16
C SER A 113 -6.82 10.47 -6.97
N GLU A 114 -7.59 10.52 -8.05
CA GLU A 114 -9.04 10.33 -8.05
C GLU A 114 -9.41 8.90 -7.61
N HIS A 115 -8.77 7.87 -8.19
CA HIS A 115 -8.99 6.48 -7.78
C HIS A 115 -8.68 6.23 -6.30
N ILE A 116 -7.65 6.91 -5.77
CA ILE A 116 -7.29 6.80 -4.35
C ILE A 116 -8.37 7.44 -3.46
N ILE A 117 -8.91 8.59 -3.87
CA ILE A 117 -9.98 9.28 -3.14
C ILE A 117 -11.28 8.47 -3.21
N GLU A 118 -11.62 7.95 -4.38
CA GLU A 118 -12.77 7.07 -4.59
C GLU A 118 -12.70 5.85 -3.67
N SER A 119 -11.57 5.13 -3.68
CA SER A 119 -11.37 3.96 -2.81
C SER A 119 -11.53 4.31 -1.32
N ARG A 120 -10.98 5.45 -0.89
CA ARG A 120 -11.15 5.93 0.50
C ARG A 120 -12.61 6.28 0.82
N LEU A 121 -13.32 6.92 -0.12
CA LEU A 121 -14.72 7.28 0.07
C LEU A 121 -15.58 6.02 0.23
N ILE A 122 -15.34 5.01 -0.60
CA ILE A 122 -16.00 3.71 -0.52
C ILE A 122 -15.75 3.08 0.85
N GLN A 123 -14.50 3.04 1.33
CA GLN A 123 -14.18 2.51 2.66
C GLN A 123 -14.92 3.24 3.79
N MET A 124 -15.02 4.57 3.71
CA MET A 124 -15.75 5.35 4.71
C MET A 124 -17.26 5.03 4.67
N CYS A 125 -17.83 4.89 3.48
CA CYS A 125 -19.24 4.52 3.30
C CYS A 125 -19.54 3.10 3.78
N GLU A 126 -18.66 2.14 3.51
CA GLU A 126 -18.79 0.76 4.00
C GLU A 126 -18.71 0.71 5.52
N LYS A 127 -17.75 1.43 6.12
CA LYS A 127 -17.61 1.53 7.57
C LYS A 127 -18.87 2.14 8.20
N TYR A 128 -19.40 3.20 7.59
CA TYR A 128 -20.66 3.80 8.04
C TYR A 128 -21.82 2.82 7.95
N SER A 129 -21.98 2.15 6.81
CA SER A 129 -23.04 1.16 6.58
C SER A 129 -22.93 -0.03 7.56
N CYS A 130 -21.71 -0.44 7.88
CA CYS A 130 -21.46 -1.50 8.86
C CYS A 130 -21.84 -1.04 10.28
N ASN A 131 -21.46 0.19 10.67
CA ASN A 131 -21.83 0.76 11.95
C ASN A 131 -23.36 0.92 12.12
N GLU A 132 -24.05 1.27 11.04
CA GLU A 132 -25.50 1.37 10.99
C GLU A 132 -26.16 -0.01 11.12
N LYS A 133 -25.72 -1.00 10.34
CA LYS A 133 -26.23 -2.38 10.39
C LYS A 133 -26.00 -3.06 11.74
N LEU A 134 -24.82 -2.85 12.34
CA LEU A 134 -24.47 -3.42 13.64
C LEU A 134 -25.04 -2.62 14.82
N ASP A 135 -25.74 -1.52 14.54
CA ASP A 135 -26.26 -0.58 15.53
C ASP A 135 -25.23 -0.25 16.62
N LEU A 136 -23.98 -0.06 16.18
CA LEU A 136 -22.83 0.08 17.07
C LEU A 136 -22.99 1.31 17.97
N VAL A 137 -23.62 2.36 17.43
CA VAL A 137 -23.92 3.60 18.13
C VAL A 137 -24.88 3.34 19.29
N ASN A 138 -25.98 2.61 19.09
CA ASN A 138 -26.88 2.29 20.20
C ASN A 138 -26.25 1.29 21.17
N THR A 139 -25.45 0.34 20.69
CA THR A 139 -24.74 -0.60 21.57
C THR A 139 -23.77 0.13 22.50
N LEU A 140 -22.98 1.07 21.97
CA LEU A 140 -22.08 1.91 22.77
C LEU A 140 -22.86 2.83 23.71
N LYS A 141 -23.98 3.40 23.25
CA LYS A 141 -24.89 4.20 24.09
C LYS A 141 -25.48 3.40 25.25
N GLN A 142 -25.89 2.16 25.01
CA GLN A 142 -26.39 1.25 26.03
C GLN A 142 -25.28 0.85 27.01
N LYS A 143 -24.08 0.51 26.53
CA LYS A 143 -22.91 0.23 27.39
C LYS A 143 -22.59 1.42 28.29
N LEU A 144 -22.58 2.63 27.74
CA LEU A 144 -22.30 3.84 28.49
C LEU A 144 -23.40 4.15 29.52
N LYS A 145 -24.67 3.93 29.15
CA LYS A 145 -25.80 4.02 30.10
C LYS A 145 -25.67 3.01 31.24
N ALA A 146 -25.34 1.76 30.93
CA ALA A 146 -25.12 0.70 31.92
C ALA A 146 -23.97 1.07 32.86
N LEU A 147 -22.84 1.55 32.32
CA LEU A 147 -21.67 1.95 33.09
C LEU A 147 -21.99 3.15 34.02
N ARG A 148 -22.72 4.15 33.53
CA ARG A 148 -23.23 5.26 34.36
C ARG A 148 -24.14 4.76 35.48
N SER A 149 -25.06 3.85 35.18
CA SER A 149 -25.97 3.28 36.18
C SER A 149 -25.22 2.45 37.23
N ALA A 150 -24.19 1.70 36.83
CA ALA A 150 -23.34 0.93 37.74
C ALA A 150 -22.54 1.87 38.66
N ALA A 151 -22.00 2.97 38.12
CA ALA A 151 -21.29 3.97 38.90
C ALA A 151 -22.22 4.68 39.91
N THR A 152 -23.43 5.07 39.52
CA THR A 152 -24.40 5.67 40.44
C THR A 152 -24.86 4.68 41.52
N ASN A 153 -25.09 3.42 41.15
CA ASN A 153 -25.49 2.37 42.10
C ASN A 153 -24.35 2.08 43.09
N LEU A 154 -23.10 2.02 42.64
CA LEU A 154 -21.93 1.89 43.52
C LEU A 154 -21.84 3.06 44.49
N LYS A 155 -21.98 4.29 44.00
CA LYS A 155 -21.95 5.49 44.84
C LYS A 155 -23.04 5.47 45.92
N GLN A 156 -24.29 5.18 45.53
CA GLN A 156 -25.40 5.05 46.48
C GLN A 156 -25.22 3.88 47.46
N SER A 157 -24.61 2.77 47.04
CA SER A 157 -24.32 1.64 47.94
C SER A 157 -23.25 1.97 48.99
N MET A 158 -22.29 2.82 48.65
CA MET A 158 -21.28 3.31 49.61
C MET A 158 -21.88 4.32 50.60
N GLU A 159 -22.87 5.11 50.18
CA GLU A 159 -23.59 6.03 51.07
C GLU A 159 -24.49 5.29 52.08
N ARG A 160 -24.95 4.05 51.77
CA ARG A 160 -25.84 3.26 52.63
C ARG A 160 -25.15 2.25 53.55
N GLY A 161 -23.91 1.84 53.28
CA GLY A 161 -23.18 0.83 54.07
C GLY A 161 -21.92 1.39 54.71
N MET A 162 -21.94 1.62 56.02
CA MET A 162 -20.84 2.26 56.78
C MET A 162 -19.83 1.29 57.44
N GLU A 163 -19.85 -0.04 57.22
CA GLU A 163 -19.23 -0.95 58.19
C GLU A 163 -17.98 -1.77 57.80
N GLU A 164 -17.47 -1.80 56.55
CA GLU A 164 -16.25 -2.59 56.24
C GLU A 164 -15.23 -1.85 55.35
N THR A 165 -14.05 -1.54 55.92
CA THR A 165 -13.00 -0.70 55.32
C THR A 165 -12.32 -1.33 54.10
N ALA A 166 -12.11 -2.64 54.10
CA ALA A 166 -11.49 -3.36 52.99
C ALA A 166 -12.39 -3.37 51.74
N ILE A 167 -13.69 -3.61 51.92
CA ILE A 167 -14.69 -3.62 50.84
C ILE A 167 -14.90 -2.21 50.27
N ASN A 168 -14.84 -1.18 51.11
CA ASN A 168 -14.95 0.21 50.65
C ASN A 168 -13.76 0.65 49.80
N ASN A 169 -12.54 0.19 50.10
CA ASN A 169 -11.36 0.47 49.27
C ASN A 169 -11.48 -0.15 47.87
N GLU A 170 -11.97 -1.39 47.76
CA GLU A 170 -12.21 -2.05 46.47
C GLU A 170 -13.32 -1.35 45.66
N ARG A 171 -14.40 -0.93 46.33
CA ARG A 171 -15.49 -0.17 45.70
C ARG A 171 -15.04 1.20 45.20
N LEU A 172 -14.18 1.90 45.95
CA LEU A 172 -13.56 3.16 45.52
C LEU A 172 -12.66 2.99 44.29
N ALA A 173 -11.88 1.90 44.24
CA ALA A 173 -11.05 1.58 43.08
C ALA A 173 -11.90 1.31 41.82
N ARG A 174 -12.98 0.52 41.96
CA ARG A 174 -13.95 0.27 40.88
C ARG A 174 -14.64 1.55 40.40
N LEU A 175 -14.99 2.45 41.32
CA LEU A 175 -15.63 3.71 40.98
C LEU A 175 -14.68 4.64 40.21
N LYS A 176 -13.40 4.72 40.59
CA LYS A 176 -12.38 5.44 39.81
C LYS A 176 -12.22 4.84 38.41
N GLN A 177 -12.26 3.51 38.29
CA GLN A 177 -12.16 2.84 37.00
C GLN A 177 -13.37 3.17 36.10
N TYR A 178 -14.59 3.09 36.62
CA TYR A 178 -15.78 3.49 35.86
C TYR A 178 -15.76 4.98 35.47
N GLN A 179 -15.24 5.86 36.32
CA GLN A 179 -15.08 7.27 35.97
C GLN A 179 -14.07 7.49 34.84
N ASN A 180 -12.98 6.71 34.80
CA ASN A 180 -12.02 6.77 33.71
C ASN A 180 -12.63 6.21 32.41
N ASP A 181 -13.36 5.10 32.49
CA ASP A 181 -13.98 4.45 31.33
C ASP A 181 -15.15 5.25 30.72
N ILE A 182 -15.74 6.20 31.47
CA ILE A 182 -16.79 7.11 30.99
C ILE A 182 -16.20 8.33 30.25
N ARG A 183 -14.93 8.66 30.47
CA ARG A 183 -14.27 9.90 30.02
C ARG A 183 -13.67 9.75 28.63
#